data_AF-A0A2S7XZ42-F1
#
_entry.id   AF-A0A2S7XZ42-F1
#
_cell.length_a   1.000
_cell.length_b   1.000
_cell.length_c   1.000
_cell.angle_alpha   90.00
_cell.angle_beta   90.00
_cell.angle_gamma   90.00
#
_symmetry.space_group_name_H-M   'P 1'
#
loop_
_entity.id
_entity.type
_entity.pdbx_description
1 polymer ?
#
loop_
_entity_poly.entity_id
_entity_poly.type
_entity_poly.pdbx_seq_one_letter_code
_entity_poly.pdbx_strand_id
1 'polypeptide(L)'
;MISTANEQQRSANLDTSNGNQQLSKESSSKEDLFNYQDRVAFALNINQVGKILEFSPPTSLRSPPIAIKVMEPCDLSRTYWTGCEWTNNTRRLLPAPKSRALPSAPFKVLDAPYLRDDFYCSTLAYSPICQTLAVGLGNTLYTWSEDAGVHMMHDRPSQGVYLSSVAFSSVYGRKFILAGGRNDGSLVLQSTSDALPRFEVRQPFRVSCLSWRPACTLRPSKNPFNPEVPIQTEDLLVGDDTGTVYYYIVEWPMNWEVSRDNWPGSMYLVAKIVIHNQQVCGLSWSPTGRLFASGGNDNICCLFDVDDVLGENQVSRVSQDTSRTPLVRHGLPFRLQPTQTLRRSASPSFIRTIVEEDVDIRRVQTSGDSLRTLTNGCERHR
;
A
#
# COMPACT_ATOMS: atom_id res chain seq x y z
N MET A 1 -57.97 54.14 47.34
CA MET A 1 -57.62 52.72 47.16
C MET A 1 -56.48 52.45 48.14
N ILE A 2 -56.77 51.93 49.35
CA ILE A 2 -56.62 50.50 49.73
C ILE A 2 -55.12 50.09 49.59
N SER A 3 -54.36 49.59 50.56
CA SER A 3 -54.56 49.11 51.94
C SER A 3 -53.20 48.61 52.48
N THR A 4 -52.91 48.81 53.78
CA THR A 4 -52.22 47.92 54.79
C THR A 4 -50.90 47.18 54.44
N ALA A 5 -49.97 46.87 55.35
CA ALA A 5 -49.62 47.14 56.74
C ALA A 5 -48.34 46.30 57.04
N ASN A 6 -47.57 46.67 58.09
CA ASN A 6 -46.75 45.87 59.04
C ASN A 6 -46.14 44.51 58.59
N GLU A 7 -44.93 44.07 58.96
CA GLU A 7 -44.25 44.07 60.28
C GLU A 7 -42.87 43.35 60.13
N GLN A 8 -42.03 43.33 61.19
CA GLN A 8 -40.79 42.51 61.38
C GLN A 8 -39.48 43.08 60.77
N GLN A 9 -38.29 43.05 61.40
CA GLN A 9 -37.85 42.38 62.62
C GLN A 9 -36.52 42.96 63.15
N ARG A 10 -36.39 42.84 64.47
CA ARG A 10 -35.23 42.98 65.37
C ARG A 10 -33.91 42.33 64.90
N SER A 11 -32.87 42.78 65.62
CA SER A 11 -31.62 42.11 66.01
C SER A 11 -30.39 42.30 65.11
N ALA A 12 -29.61 43.32 65.47
CA ALA A 12 -28.17 43.37 65.30
C ALA A 12 -27.47 42.76 66.53
N ASN A 13 -26.26 42.24 66.29
CA ASN A 13 -25.25 41.75 67.25
C ASN A 13 -25.33 40.27 67.64
N LEU A 14 -24.65 39.43 66.87
CA LEU A 14 -23.77 38.33 67.30
C LEU A 14 -23.17 37.72 66.02
N ASP A 15 -21.84 37.65 65.94
CA ASP A 15 -21.01 36.79 65.04
C ASP A 15 -19.81 37.54 64.46
N THR A 16 -18.74 37.69 65.25
CA THR A 16 -17.41 38.14 64.77
C THR A 16 -16.25 37.22 65.18
N SER A 17 -16.52 36.03 65.72
CA SER A 17 -15.46 35.10 66.18
C SER A 17 -15.21 33.86 65.29
N ASN A 18 -16.04 33.59 64.27
CA ASN A 18 -15.89 32.40 63.40
C ASN A 18 -15.11 32.63 62.10
N GLY A 19 -14.81 33.88 61.72
CA GLY A 19 -14.12 34.18 60.45
C GLY A 19 -12.64 33.74 60.40
N ASN A 20 -11.93 33.79 61.53
CA ASN A 20 -10.47 33.57 61.54
C ASN A 20 -10.05 32.09 61.45
N GLN A 21 -10.89 31.13 61.87
CA GLN A 21 -10.58 29.69 61.74
C GLN A 21 -10.85 29.14 60.34
N GLN A 22 -11.72 29.80 59.58
CA GLN A 22 -12.08 29.37 58.22
C GLN A 22 -11.04 29.85 57.20
N LEU A 23 -10.52 31.08 57.39
CA LEU A 23 -9.41 31.62 56.61
C LEU A 23 -8.09 30.85 56.79
N SER A 24 -7.79 30.33 57.99
CA SER A 24 -6.56 29.55 58.24
C SER A 24 -6.61 28.12 57.67
N LYS A 25 -7.81 27.55 57.51
CA LYS A 25 -7.97 26.23 56.86
C LYS A 25 -7.88 26.33 55.34
N GLU A 26 -8.36 27.42 54.75
CA GLU A 26 -8.23 27.68 53.32
C GLU A 26 -6.80 28.01 52.87
N SER A 27 -5.96 28.59 53.74
CA SER A 27 -4.54 28.79 53.43
C SER A 27 -3.77 27.46 53.43
N SER A 28 -4.03 26.60 54.43
CA SER A 28 -3.41 25.27 54.54
C SER A 28 -3.76 24.36 53.35
N SER A 29 -5.02 24.36 52.91
CA SER A 29 -5.44 23.52 51.77
C SER A 29 -4.87 23.98 50.43
N LYS A 30 -4.58 25.28 50.28
CA LYS A 30 -3.92 25.83 49.09
C LYS A 30 -2.44 25.49 49.05
N GLU A 31 -1.76 25.50 50.20
CA GLU A 31 -0.36 25.06 50.32
C GLU A 31 -0.21 23.57 50.02
N ASP A 32 -1.12 22.73 50.51
CA ASP A 32 -1.13 21.29 50.23
C ASP A 32 -1.34 20.99 48.74
N LEU A 33 -2.21 21.76 48.08
CA LEU A 33 -2.45 21.65 46.63
C LEU A 33 -1.21 22.04 45.82
N PHE A 34 -0.51 23.10 46.22
CA PHE A 34 0.72 23.55 45.57
C PHE A 34 1.83 22.51 45.69
N ASN A 35 2.03 21.97 46.90
CA ASN A 35 3.00 20.91 47.16
C ASN A 35 2.69 19.61 46.38
N TYR A 36 1.40 19.29 46.22
CA TYR A 36 0.97 18.16 45.40
C TYR A 36 1.29 18.39 43.91
N GLN A 37 1.02 19.57 43.38
CA GLN A 37 1.32 19.94 41.99
C GLN A 37 2.82 19.89 41.68
N ASP A 38 3.66 20.36 42.60
CA ASP A 38 5.13 20.28 42.47
C ASP A 38 5.64 18.84 42.43
N ARG A 39 5.10 17.98 43.30
CA ARG A 39 5.45 16.56 43.30
C ARG A 39 5.05 15.86 42.01
N VAL A 40 3.87 16.17 41.47
CA VAL A 40 3.39 15.61 40.20
C VAL A 40 4.24 16.12 39.04
N ALA A 41 4.56 17.40 38.99
CA ALA A 41 5.41 17.98 37.95
C ALA A 41 6.83 17.41 37.97
N PHE A 42 7.41 17.20 39.16
CA PHE A 42 8.70 16.53 39.32
C PHE A 42 8.66 15.07 38.84
N ALA A 43 7.62 14.31 39.20
CA ALA A 43 7.46 12.92 38.77
C ALA A 43 7.29 12.78 37.24
N LEU A 44 6.72 13.80 36.59
CA LEU A 44 6.48 13.84 35.14
C LEU A 44 7.55 14.62 34.35
N ASN A 45 8.62 15.10 35.01
CA ASN A 45 9.67 15.94 34.40
C ASN A 45 9.11 17.20 33.68
N ILE A 46 8.05 17.80 34.22
CA ILE A 46 7.42 19.02 33.67
C ILE A 46 8.03 20.25 34.33
N ASN A 47 8.70 21.11 33.55
CA ASN A 47 9.26 22.37 34.04
C ASN A 47 8.15 23.43 34.17
N GLN A 48 7.76 23.76 35.40
CA GLN A 48 6.68 24.70 35.67
C GLN A 48 7.03 26.19 35.43
N VAL A 49 8.31 26.54 35.29
CA VAL A 49 8.77 27.94 35.17
C VAL A 49 8.92 28.37 33.69
N GLY A 50 8.94 27.42 32.76
CA GLY A 50 9.05 27.70 31.33
C GLY A 50 7.71 28.17 30.75
N LYS A 51 7.65 29.40 30.23
CA LYS A 51 6.53 29.82 29.36
C LYS A 51 6.51 28.94 28.11
N ILE A 52 5.36 28.35 27.83
CA ILE A 52 5.16 27.32 26.79
C ILE A 52 5.35 27.84 25.35
N LEU A 53 5.47 29.17 25.14
CA LEU A 53 5.68 29.77 23.82
C LEU A 53 6.59 31.01 23.91
N GLU A 54 7.85 30.89 23.46
CA GLU A 54 8.69 32.03 23.07
C GLU A 54 8.73 32.12 21.54
N PHE A 55 8.28 33.26 20.99
CA PHE A 55 8.35 33.55 19.56
C PHE A 55 9.73 34.11 19.21
N SER A 56 10.47 33.40 18.34
CA SER A 56 11.68 33.93 17.69
C SER A 56 11.32 34.56 16.33
N PRO A 57 11.94 35.69 15.93
CA PRO A 57 11.63 36.37 14.68
C PRO A 57 12.17 35.59 13.45
N PRO A 58 11.58 35.79 12.25
CA PRO A 58 11.87 34.94 11.10
C PRO A 58 13.22 35.31 10.48
N THR A 59 14.16 34.36 10.45
CA THR A 59 15.35 34.45 9.61
C THR A 59 15.09 33.71 8.29
N SER A 60 15.30 34.44 7.19
CA SER A 60 15.22 34.05 5.78
C SER A 60 15.62 32.60 5.48
N LEU A 61 14.70 31.81 4.94
CA LEU A 61 14.96 30.49 4.35
C LEU A 61 15.35 30.66 2.87
N ARG A 62 16.62 30.39 2.55
CA ARG A 62 16.97 29.77 1.25
C ARG A 62 16.95 28.26 1.48
N SER A 63 16.06 27.55 0.81
CA SER A 63 16.06 26.08 0.78
C SER A 63 17.29 25.58 -0.01
N PRO A 64 18.02 24.55 0.46
CA PRO A 64 18.97 23.86 -0.39
C PRO A 64 18.20 22.94 -1.37
N PRO A 65 18.77 22.62 -2.54
CA PRO A 65 18.15 21.71 -3.49
C PRO A 65 18.03 20.30 -2.89
N ILE A 66 16.95 19.61 -3.25
CA ILE A 66 16.67 18.23 -2.86
C ILE A 66 17.76 17.33 -3.48
N ALA A 67 18.71 16.88 -2.66
CA ALA A 67 19.66 15.85 -3.05
C ALA A 67 18.97 14.48 -2.95
N ILE A 68 18.74 13.84 -4.09
CA ILE A 68 18.33 12.44 -4.16
C ILE A 68 19.52 11.61 -3.69
N LYS A 69 19.44 11.10 -2.46
CA LYS A 69 20.46 10.20 -1.91
C LYS A 69 20.23 8.82 -2.55
N VAL A 70 21.13 8.43 -3.45
CA VAL A 70 21.20 7.07 -4.00
C VAL A 70 21.30 6.10 -2.81
N MET A 71 20.39 5.12 -2.76
CA MET A 71 20.36 4.11 -1.70
C MET A 71 21.59 3.21 -1.84
N GLU A 72 22.48 3.20 -0.84
CA GLU A 72 23.53 2.19 -0.73
C GLU A 72 22.91 0.80 -0.46
N PRO A 73 23.56 -0.31 -0.88
CA PRO A 73 23.03 -1.65 -0.69
C PRO A 73 22.85 -1.92 0.81
N CYS A 74 21.62 -2.19 1.24
CA CYS A 74 21.31 -2.47 2.64
C CYS A 74 22.04 -3.74 3.10
N ASP A 75 22.87 -3.59 4.13
CA ASP A 75 23.47 -4.69 4.88
C ASP A 75 22.35 -5.54 5.51
N LEU A 76 22.33 -6.84 5.22
CA LEU A 76 21.27 -7.80 5.59
C LEU A 76 21.35 -8.20 7.08
N SER A 77 21.46 -7.21 7.97
CA SER A 77 21.27 -7.44 9.40
C SER A 77 19.78 -7.69 9.67
N ARG A 78 19.45 -8.85 10.24
CA ARG A 78 18.10 -9.32 10.58
C ARG A 78 17.25 -8.19 11.20
N THR A 79 16.29 -7.69 10.43
CA THR A 79 15.32 -6.68 10.86
C THR A 79 14.13 -7.39 11.49
N TYR A 80 13.55 -6.86 12.57
CA TYR A 80 12.33 -7.41 13.16
C TYR A 80 11.29 -6.31 13.37
N TRP A 81 10.03 -6.68 13.14
CA TRP A 81 8.87 -5.81 13.29
C TRP A 81 8.48 -5.71 14.75
N THR A 82 8.34 -4.48 15.25
CA THR A 82 7.95 -4.21 16.65
C THR A 82 6.45 -3.97 16.84
N GLY A 83 5.65 -4.11 15.77
CA GLY A 83 4.23 -3.72 15.76
C GLY A 83 4.01 -2.30 15.20
N CYS A 84 5.03 -1.44 15.22
CA CYS A 84 4.93 -0.06 14.70
C CYS A 84 6.16 0.41 13.89
N GLU A 85 7.31 -0.26 14.00
CA GLU A 85 8.52 0.08 13.23
C GLU A 85 9.40 -1.14 12.97
N TRP A 86 10.11 -1.14 11.83
CA TRP A 86 11.16 -2.09 11.51
C TRP A 86 12.46 -1.68 12.20
N THR A 87 13.00 -2.53 13.06
CA THR A 87 14.22 -2.23 13.81
C THR A 87 15.36 -3.17 13.41
N ASN A 88 16.57 -2.62 13.32
CA ASN A 88 17.80 -3.39 13.10
C ASN A 88 18.60 -3.43 14.40
N ASN A 89 19.24 -4.56 14.70
CA ASN A 89 20.00 -4.77 15.94
C ASN A 89 21.27 -3.90 16.05
N THR A 90 21.57 -3.06 15.06
CA THR A 90 22.64 -2.07 15.13
C THR A 90 22.18 -0.85 15.92
N ARG A 91 22.34 -0.92 17.25
CA ARG A 91 22.10 0.19 18.17
C ARG A 91 23.19 1.25 17.99
N ARG A 92 23.18 1.95 16.85
CA ARG A 92 23.91 3.21 16.69
C ARG A 92 23.15 4.21 17.56
N LEU A 93 23.81 4.78 18.57
CA LEU A 93 23.26 5.84 19.43
C LEU A 93 23.04 7.09 18.55
N LEU A 94 21.96 7.08 17.78
CA LEU A 94 21.50 8.25 17.04
C LEU A 94 20.96 9.24 18.07
N PRO A 95 21.23 10.55 17.91
CA PRO A 95 20.62 11.58 18.74
C PRO A 95 19.10 11.36 18.77
N ALA A 96 18.49 11.54 19.95
CA ALA A 96 17.04 11.46 20.09
C ALA A 96 16.36 12.26 18.96
N PRO A 97 15.40 11.67 18.23
CA PRO A 97 14.79 12.33 17.10
C PRO A 97 14.19 13.65 17.59
N LYS A 98 14.65 14.78 17.02
CA LYS A 98 14.05 16.08 17.30
C LYS A 98 12.57 15.99 16.96
N SER A 99 11.71 16.34 17.90
CA SER A 99 10.26 16.41 17.69
C SER A 99 9.99 17.29 16.47
N ARG A 100 9.47 16.69 15.40
CA ARG A 100 9.10 17.40 14.18
C ARG A 100 7.67 17.91 14.36
N ALA A 101 7.49 19.23 14.36
CA ALA A 101 6.15 19.81 14.26
C ALA A 101 5.58 19.51 12.86
N LEU A 102 4.48 18.76 12.81
CA LEU A 102 3.73 18.50 11.59
C LEU A 102 2.51 19.42 11.54
N PRO A 103 2.12 19.94 10.35
CA PRO A 103 0.88 20.70 10.21
C PRO A 103 -0.33 19.87 10.62
N SER A 104 -1.25 20.46 11.38
CA SER A 104 -2.50 19.80 11.82
C SER A 104 -3.66 19.96 10.85
N ALA A 105 -3.56 20.90 9.90
CA ALA A 105 -4.58 21.18 8.90
C ALA A 105 -4.06 20.88 7.50
N PRO A 106 -4.92 20.48 6.56
CA PRO A 106 -4.54 20.33 5.17
C PRO A 106 -4.10 21.69 4.59
N PHE A 107 -3.07 21.68 3.75
CA PHE A 107 -2.61 22.89 3.08
C PHE A 107 -3.55 23.31 1.93
N LYS A 108 -4.35 22.37 1.42
CA LYS A 108 -5.29 22.56 0.30
C LYS A 108 -6.46 21.59 0.43
N VAL A 109 -7.64 22.08 0.08
CA VAL A 109 -8.89 21.30 0.03
C VAL A 109 -9.48 21.52 -1.36
N LEU A 110 -9.80 20.43 -2.04
CA LEU A 110 -10.44 20.43 -3.36
C LEU A 110 -11.83 19.83 -3.22
N ASP A 111 -12.80 20.40 -3.91
CA ASP A 111 -14.15 19.85 -3.95
C ASP A 111 -14.18 18.58 -4.78
N ALA A 112 -14.79 17.52 -4.23
CA ALA A 112 -14.89 16.20 -4.84
C ALA A 112 -16.37 15.75 -4.89
N PRO A 113 -17.22 16.40 -5.70
CA PRO A 113 -18.63 16.01 -5.82
C PRO A 113 -18.74 14.60 -6.38
N TYR A 114 -19.69 13.80 -5.89
CA TYR A 114 -19.89 12.41 -6.32
C TYR A 114 -18.67 11.49 -6.09
N LEU A 115 -17.74 11.89 -5.22
CA LEU A 115 -16.74 10.96 -4.71
C LEU A 115 -17.47 9.82 -4.01
N ARG A 116 -17.12 8.60 -4.39
CA ARG A 116 -17.80 7.42 -3.90
C ARG A 116 -17.34 7.07 -2.49
N ASP A 117 -18.29 6.97 -1.57
CA ASP A 117 -18.08 6.46 -0.22
C ASP A 117 -18.26 4.94 -0.20
N ASP A 118 -17.24 4.22 -0.66
CA ASP A 118 -17.22 2.75 -0.72
C ASP A 118 -15.81 2.28 -0.37
N PHE A 119 -15.70 1.49 0.70
CA PHE A 119 -14.43 0.96 1.21
C PHE A 119 -13.63 0.19 0.15
N TYR A 120 -14.30 -0.46 -0.80
CA TYR A 120 -13.66 -1.27 -1.83
C TYR A 120 -13.31 -0.50 -3.10
N CYS A 121 -13.44 0.83 -3.09
CA CYS A 121 -13.11 1.67 -4.22
C CYS A 121 -11.81 2.46 -3.96
N SER A 122 -10.91 2.48 -4.95
CA SER A 122 -9.67 3.26 -4.94
C SER A 122 -9.68 4.25 -6.09
N THR A 123 -10.48 5.31 -5.96
CA THR A 123 -10.76 6.27 -7.04
C THR A 123 -9.74 7.41 -7.16
N LEU A 124 -8.63 7.34 -6.42
CA LEU A 124 -7.59 8.37 -6.39
C LEU A 124 -6.25 7.78 -6.82
N ALA A 125 -5.52 8.51 -7.67
CA ALA A 125 -4.16 8.18 -8.03
C ALA A 125 -3.35 9.46 -8.23
N TYR A 126 -2.06 9.47 -7.87
CA TYR A 126 -1.19 10.61 -8.11
C TYR A 126 0.04 10.16 -8.90
N SER A 127 0.40 10.92 -9.94
CA SER A 127 1.62 10.70 -10.69
C SER A 127 2.65 11.78 -10.34
N PRO A 128 3.81 11.41 -9.76
CA PRO A 128 4.85 12.38 -9.43
C PRO A 128 5.56 12.91 -10.67
N ILE A 129 5.46 12.23 -11.83
CA ILE A 129 6.20 12.63 -13.04
C ILE A 129 5.46 13.72 -13.81
N CYS A 130 4.13 13.65 -13.91
CA CYS A 130 3.32 14.73 -14.49
C CYS A 130 2.68 15.63 -13.43
N GLN A 131 3.01 15.43 -12.13
CA GLN A 131 2.49 16.21 -11.01
C GLN A 131 0.96 16.35 -11.03
N THR A 132 0.28 15.29 -11.44
CA THR A 132 -1.15 15.28 -11.71
C THR A 132 -1.84 14.29 -10.77
N LEU A 133 -2.87 14.75 -10.08
CA LEU A 133 -3.82 13.95 -9.32
C LEU A 133 -4.95 13.52 -10.26
N ALA A 134 -5.24 12.24 -10.33
CA ALA A 134 -6.41 11.69 -10.99
C ALA A 134 -7.45 11.30 -9.93
N VAL A 135 -8.72 11.64 -10.20
CA VAL A 135 -9.85 11.40 -9.30
C VAL A 135 -11.04 10.90 -10.09
N GLY A 136 -11.60 9.76 -9.70
CA GLY A 136 -12.88 9.26 -10.19
C GLY A 136 -14.03 9.83 -9.38
N LEU A 137 -14.89 10.63 -10.02
CA LEU A 137 -16.08 11.23 -9.43
C LEU A 137 -17.31 10.73 -10.19
N GLY A 138 -18.14 9.89 -9.56
CA GLY A 138 -19.19 9.16 -10.27
C GLY A 138 -18.61 8.31 -11.40
N ASN A 139 -19.04 8.57 -12.65
CA ASN A 139 -18.52 7.88 -13.83
C ASN A 139 -17.39 8.62 -14.56
N THR A 140 -17.05 9.82 -14.09
CA THR A 140 -16.20 10.76 -14.82
C THR A 140 -14.82 10.76 -14.20
N LEU A 141 -13.81 10.67 -15.07
CA LEU A 141 -12.40 10.73 -14.66
C LEU A 141 -11.92 12.17 -14.77
N TYR A 142 -11.55 12.75 -13.63
CA TYR A 142 -10.94 14.08 -13.55
C TYR A 142 -9.45 13.95 -13.29
N THR A 143 -8.72 14.94 -13.78
CA THR A 143 -7.32 15.15 -13.48
C THR A 143 -7.14 16.57 -12.96
N TRP A 144 -6.19 16.76 -12.06
CA TRP A 144 -5.87 18.05 -11.49
C TRP A 144 -4.37 18.20 -11.33
N SER A 145 -3.82 19.32 -11.80
CA SER A 145 -2.44 19.72 -11.55
C SER A 145 -2.41 21.17 -11.08
N GLU A 146 -1.33 21.56 -10.41
CA GLU A 146 -1.16 22.97 -9.98
C GLU A 146 -1.09 23.93 -11.17
N ASP A 147 -0.46 23.50 -12.26
CA ASP A 147 -0.23 24.36 -13.43
C ASP A 147 -1.47 24.46 -14.34
N ALA A 148 -2.18 23.35 -14.56
CA ALA A 148 -3.31 23.30 -15.51
C ALA A 148 -4.70 23.36 -14.86
N GLY A 149 -4.79 23.20 -13.53
CA GLY A 149 -6.06 23.11 -12.84
C GLY A 149 -6.80 21.80 -13.12
N VAL A 150 -8.14 21.84 -13.05
CA VAL A 150 -9.01 20.68 -13.23
C VAL A 150 -9.27 20.43 -14.72
N HIS A 151 -9.06 19.20 -15.17
CA HIS A 151 -9.36 18.76 -16.51
C HIS A 151 -10.18 17.45 -16.50
N MET A 152 -11.25 17.41 -17.28
CA MET A 152 -12.11 16.24 -17.43
C MET A 152 -11.59 15.36 -18.56
N MET A 153 -11.10 14.16 -18.25
CA MET A 153 -10.45 13.27 -19.22
C MET A 153 -11.43 12.40 -19.99
N HIS A 154 -12.45 11.89 -19.28
CA HIS A 154 -13.37 10.93 -19.85
C HIS A 154 -14.71 11.00 -19.14
N ASP A 155 -15.75 11.28 -19.93
CA ASP A 155 -17.12 11.24 -19.48
C ASP A 155 -17.91 10.22 -20.30
N ARG A 156 -18.71 9.43 -19.60
CA ARG A 156 -19.66 8.50 -20.22
C ARG A 156 -21.02 8.72 -19.58
N PRO A 157 -22.04 9.13 -20.33
CA PRO A 157 -23.39 9.26 -19.78
C PRO A 157 -24.01 7.86 -19.69
N SER A 158 -23.73 7.14 -18.61
CA SER A 158 -24.34 5.84 -18.31
C SER A 158 -24.84 5.84 -16.88
N GLN A 159 -26.15 5.63 -16.71
CA GLN A 159 -26.77 5.59 -15.39
C GLN A 159 -26.30 4.34 -14.62
N GLY A 160 -25.95 4.53 -13.34
CA GLY A 160 -25.53 3.46 -12.44
C GLY A 160 -24.09 2.97 -12.66
N VAL A 161 -23.35 3.51 -13.62
CA VAL A 161 -21.93 3.21 -13.82
C VAL A 161 -21.09 4.22 -13.04
N TYR A 162 -20.03 3.74 -12.40
CA TYR A 162 -19.09 4.56 -11.65
C TYR A 162 -17.68 3.98 -11.74
N LEU A 163 -16.69 4.86 -11.56
CA LEU A 163 -15.29 4.47 -11.39
C LEU A 163 -15.10 3.83 -10.02
N SER A 164 -14.58 2.62 -10.02
CA SER A 164 -14.25 1.86 -8.82
C SER A 164 -12.77 1.94 -8.49
N SER A 165 -11.90 2.07 -9.49
CA SER A 165 -10.45 2.10 -9.29
C SER A 165 -9.75 2.96 -10.34
N VAL A 166 -8.71 3.66 -9.93
CA VAL A 166 -7.87 4.50 -10.80
C VAL A 166 -6.42 4.28 -10.41
N ALA A 167 -5.52 4.13 -11.39
CA ALA A 167 -4.09 3.96 -11.13
C ALA A 167 -3.22 4.50 -12.27
N PHE A 168 -2.16 5.22 -11.93
CA PHE A 168 -1.13 5.67 -12.88
C PHE A 168 -0.07 4.60 -13.12
N SER A 169 0.48 4.60 -14.34
CA SER A 169 1.62 3.79 -14.75
C SER A 169 2.86 4.09 -13.94
N SER A 170 3.87 3.23 -14.08
CA SER A 170 5.07 3.35 -13.28
C SER A 170 5.82 4.64 -13.59
N VAL A 171 6.50 5.14 -12.56
CA VAL A 171 7.42 6.26 -12.67
C VAL A 171 8.55 5.97 -13.67
N TYR A 172 8.97 4.70 -13.78
CA TYR A 172 10.06 4.28 -14.65
C TYR A 172 9.68 4.30 -16.13
N GLY A 173 8.42 4.01 -16.46
CA GLY A 173 7.93 4.05 -17.84
C GLY A 173 7.81 5.47 -18.39
N ARG A 174 7.50 6.45 -17.53
CA ARG A 174 7.33 7.88 -17.89
C ARG A 174 6.34 8.11 -19.04
N LYS A 175 5.37 7.20 -19.18
CA LYS A 175 4.31 7.22 -20.22
C LYS A 175 3.02 7.92 -19.78
N PHE A 176 2.88 8.19 -18.47
CA PHE A 176 1.71 8.85 -17.87
C PHE A 176 0.39 8.13 -18.19
N ILE A 177 0.42 6.80 -18.26
CA ILE A 177 -0.77 6.02 -18.59
C ILE A 177 -1.65 5.99 -17.36
N LEU A 178 -2.92 6.35 -17.53
CA LEU A 178 -3.93 6.31 -16.49
C LEU A 178 -4.88 5.16 -16.80
N ALA A 179 -4.94 4.20 -15.89
CA ALA A 179 -5.92 3.12 -15.94
C ALA A 179 -7.13 3.49 -15.08
N GLY A 180 -8.34 3.30 -15.62
CA GLY A 180 -9.61 3.49 -14.92
C GLY A 180 -10.47 2.24 -15.03
N GLY A 181 -10.80 1.65 -13.89
CA GLY A 181 -11.70 0.50 -13.75
C GLY A 181 -13.08 0.95 -13.30
N ARG A 182 -14.12 0.31 -13.84
CA ARG A 182 -15.52 0.62 -13.54
C ARG A 182 -16.27 -0.58 -12.97
N ASN A 183 -17.43 -0.29 -12.39
CA ASN A 183 -18.31 -1.30 -11.80
C ASN A 183 -19.02 -2.21 -12.82
N ASP A 184 -19.11 -1.80 -14.08
CA ASP A 184 -19.66 -2.60 -15.18
C ASP A 184 -18.63 -3.55 -15.82
N GLY A 185 -17.40 -3.56 -15.29
CA GLY A 185 -16.27 -4.34 -15.79
C GLY A 185 -15.46 -3.63 -16.88
N SER A 186 -15.82 -2.42 -17.29
CA SER A 186 -15.00 -1.66 -18.23
C SER A 186 -13.67 -1.24 -17.60
N LEU A 187 -12.59 -1.48 -18.32
CA LEU A 187 -11.22 -1.03 -18.04
C LEU A 187 -10.75 -0.14 -19.19
N VAL A 188 -10.42 1.10 -18.89
CA VAL A 188 -9.90 2.07 -19.88
C VAL A 188 -8.47 2.45 -19.56
N LEU A 189 -7.62 2.56 -20.59
CA LEU A 189 -6.28 3.11 -20.50
C LEU A 189 -6.16 4.34 -21.42
N GLN A 190 -5.73 5.45 -20.84
CA GLN A 190 -5.59 6.74 -21.52
C GLN A 190 -4.38 7.49 -20.96
N SER A 191 -3.58 8.17 -21.78
CA SER A 191 -2.58 9.11 -21.26
C SER A 191 -3.22 10.47 -20.98
N THR A 192 -2.66 11.25 -20.05
CA THR A 192 -3.10 12.64 -19.80
C THR A 192 -2.98 13.55 -21.02
N SER A 193 -2.16 13.19 -22.01
CA SER A 193 -2.03 13.91 -23.28
C SER A 193 -3.00 13.44 -24.37
N ASP A 194 -3.68 12.32 -24.18
CA ASP A 194 -4.53 11.73 -25.22
C ASP A 194 -5.93 12.32 -25.15
N ALA A 195 -6.48 12.66 -26.31
CA ALA A 195 -7.86 13.13 -26.42
C ALA A 195 -8.90 12.03 -26.12
N LEU A 196 -8.56 10.77 -26.41
CA LEU A 196 -9.44 9.61 -26.23
C LEU A 196 -8.66 8.44 -25.63
N PRO A 197 -9.32 7.51 -24.92
CA PRO A 197 -8.69 6.27 -24.47
C PRO A 197 -8.14 5.46 -25.65
N ARG A 198 -6.96 4.86 -25.47
CA ARG A 198 -6.36 3.99 -26.49
C ARG A 198 -6.84 2.55 -26.38
N PHE A 199 -7.07 2.10 -25.16
CA PHE A 199 -7.60 0.76 -24.90
C PHE A 199 -8.83 0.85 -24.03
N GLU A 200 -9.83 0.05 -24.42
CA GLU A 200 -11.02 -0.22 -23.63
C GLU A 200 -11.26 -1.72 -23.67
N VAL A 201 -11.16 -2.37 -22.51
CA VAL A 201 -11.34 -3.81 -22.32
C VAL A 201 -12.52 -4.03 -21.40
N ARG A 202 -13.34 -5.04 -21.69
CA ARG A 202 -14.46 -5.42 -20.83
C ARG A 202 -14.10 -6.68 -20.05
N GLN A 203 -13.93 -6.52 -18.74
CA GLN A 203 -13.79 -7.64 -17.83
C GLN A 203 -15.14 -8.36 -17.65
N PRO A 204 -15.13 -9.66 -17.31
CA PRO A 204 -16.36 -10.41 -17.03
C PRO A 204 -17.15 -9.85 -15.84
N PHE A 205 -16.45 -9.25 -14.88
CA PHE A 205 -17.01 -8.72 -13.65
C PHE A 205 -16.45 -7.33 -13.33
N ARG A 206 -16.96 -6.70 -12.26
CA ARG A 206 -16.55 -5.35 -11.87
C ARG A 206 -15.05 -5.30 -11.65
N VAL A 207 -14.40 -4.24 -12.13
CA VAL A 207 -13.00 -4.01 -11.78
C VAL A 207 -12.99 -3.48 -10.35
N SER A 208 -12.25 -4.11 -9.44
CA SER A 208 -12.22 -3.72 -8.03
C SER A 208 -10.98 -2.91 -7.67
N CYS A 209 -9.82 -3.31 -8.17
CA CYS A 209 -8.56 -2.64 -7.90
C CYS A 209 -7.60 -2.77 -9.09
N LEU A 210 -6.65 -1.84 -9.16
CA LEU A 210 -5.65 -1.73 -10.23
C LEU A 210 -4.28 -1.49 -9.62
N SER A 211 -3.24 -2.11 -10.18
CA SER A 211 -1.87 -1.90 -9.70
C SER A 211 -0.85 -2.09 -10.81
N TRP A 212 -0.14 -1.01 -11.15
CA TRP A 212 0.95 -1.04 -12.12
C TRP A 212 2.24 -1.51 -11.48
N ARG A 213 2.96 -2.40 -12.16
CA ARG A 213 4.27 -2.85 -11.72
C ARG A 213 5.24 -1.66 -11.70
N PRO A 214 5.99 -1.43 -10.61
CA PRO A 214 6.93 -0.32 -10.50
C PRO A 214 8.25 -0.62 -11.22
N ALA A 215 8.18 -1.18 -12.43
CA ALA A 215 9.31 -1.50 -13.28
C ALA A 215 8.85 -1.67 -14.73
N CYS A 216 9.71 -1.34 -15.69
CA CYS A 216 9.53 -1.69 -17.09
C CYS A 216 10.24 -3.00 -17.42
N THR A 217 9.64 -3.81 -18.29
CA THR A 217 10.25 -5.05 -18.77
C THR A 217 10.55 -4.91 -20.25
N LEU A 218 11.73 -5.35 -20.70
CA LEU A 218 12.04 -5.42 -22.12
C LEU A 218 11.35 -6.64 -22.73
N ARG A 219 10.46 -6.42 -23.69
CA ARG A 219 9.75 -7.50 -24.41
C ARG A 219 9.77 -7.22 -25.92
N PRO A 220 9.66 -8.26 -26.75
CA PRO A 220 9.53 -8.10 -28.19
C PRO A 220 8.28 -7.28 -28.53
N SER A 221 8.42 -6.24 -29.36
CA SER A 221 7.32 -5.38 -29.78
C SER A 221 6.25 -6.17 -30.54
N LYS A 222 4.99 -5.82 -30.27
CA LYS A 222 3.80 -6.30 -30.97
C LYS A 222 3.39 -5.40 -32.15
N ASN A 223 4.11 -4.31 -32.39
CA ASN A 223 3.84 -3.43 -33.51
C ASN A 223 4.21 -4.13 -34.84
N PRO A 224 3.29 -4.19 -35.82
CA PRO A 224 3.54 -4.83 -37.12
C PRO A 224 4.70 -4.23 -37.93
N PHE A 225 5.08 -2.98 -37.70
CA PHE A 225 6.11 -2.27 -38.48
C PHE A 225 7.54 -2.48 -37.95
N ASN A 226 7.68 -2.90 -36.70
CA ASN A 226 8.96 -3.19 -36.05
C ASN A 226 8.82 -4.43 -35.14
N PRO A 227 8.40 -5.58 -35.72
CA PRO A 227 8.18 -6.78 -34.94
C PRO A 227 9.48 -7.22 -34.27
N GLU A 228 9.35 -7.72 -33.05
CA GLU A 228 10.42 -8.33 -32.26
C GLU A 228 11.54 -7.38 -31.79
N VAL A 229 11.46 -6.08 -32.10
CA VAL A 229 12.36 -5.09 -31.50
C VAL A 229 12.11 -5.07 -29.98
N PRO A 230 13.16 -5.18 -29.14
CA PRO A 230 12.98 -5.12 -27.70
C PRO A 230 12.55 -3.71 -27.29
N ILE A 231 11.35 -3.60 -26.74
CA ILE A 231 10.76 -2.35 -26.25
C ILE A 231 10.41 -2.48 -24.77
N GLN A 232 10.31 -1.33 -24.09
CA GLN A 232 9.87 -1.29 -22.71
C GLN A 232 8.35 -1.43 -22.65
N THR A 233 7.87 -2.51 -22.04
CA THR A 233 6.47 -2.68 -21.65
C THR A 233 6.29 -2.40 -20.18
N GLU A 234 5.06 -2.05 -19.81
CA GLU A 234 4.62 -1.95 -18.43
C GLU A 234 3.59 -3.04 -18.15
N ASP A 235 3.53 -3.48 -16.89
CA ASP A 235 2.68 -4.57 -16.47
C ASP A 235 1.57 -4.03 -15.55
N LEU A 236 0.33 -4.44 -15.80
CA LEU A 236 -0.86 -3.98 -15.06
C LEU A 236 -1.59 -5.18 -14.45
N LEU A 237 -1.78 -5.16 -13.13
CA LEU A 237 -2.69 -6.07 -12.44
C LEU A 237 -4.07 -5.45 -12.31
N VAL A 238 -5.09 -6.28 -12.51
CA VAL A 238 -6.50 -5.90 -12.39
C VAL A 238 -7.19 -6.94 -11.51
N GLY A 239 -7.76 -6.53 -10.39
CA GLY A 239 -8.59 -7.39 -9.54
C GLY A 239 -10.06 -7.27 -9.91
N ASP A 240 -10.84 -8.33 -9.70
CA ASP A 240 -12.30 -8.30 -9.80
C ASP A 240 -13.03 -8.64 -8.49
N ASP A 241 -14.36 -8.57 -8.51
CA ASP A 241 -15.23 -8.89 -7.36
C ASP A 241 -15.40 -10.38 -7.06
N THR A 242 -14.99 -11.26 -7.96
CA THR A 242 -15.12 -12.71 -7.79
C THR A 242 -13.88 -13.33 -7.17
N GLY A 243 -12.78 -12.58 -7.09
CA GLY A 243 -11.52 -13.05 -6.53
C GLY A 243 -10.48 -13.44 -7.58
N THR A 244 -10.65 -12.97 -8.81
CA THR A 244 -9.69 -13.16 -9.89
C THR A 244 -8.78 -11.93 -10.03
N VAL A 245 -7.49 -12.19 -10.26
CA VAL A 245 -6.50 -11.19 -10.67
C VAL A 245 -6.10 -11.46 -12.13
N TYR A 246 -6.18 -10.43 -12.97
CA TYR A 246 -5.76 -10.46 -14.36
C TYR A 246 -4.42 -9.73 -14.51
N TYR A 247 -3.47 -10.37 -15.18
CA TYR A 247 -2.16 -9.81 -15.45
C TYR A 247 -2.09 -9.39 -16.92
N TYR A 248 -2.03 -8.08 -17.16
CA TYR A 248 -1.87 -7.49 -18.50
C TYR A 248 -0.45 -7.01 -18.74
N ILE A 249 0.01 -7.13 -19.97
CA ILE A 249 1.18 -6.43 -20.49
C ILE A 249 0.72 -5.33 -21.41
N VAL A 250 1.31 -4.14 -21.27
CA VAL A 250 0.98 -2.93 -22.01
C VAL A 250 2.23 -2.42 -22.72
N GLU A 251 2.17 -2.42 -24.05
CA GLU A 251 3.09 -1.70 -24.93
C GLU A 251 2.47 -0.36 -25.31
N TRP A 252 3.10 0.72 -24.87
CA TRP A 252 2.58 2.07 -25.02
C TRP A 252 3.50 2.95 -25.90
N PRO A 253 3.21 3.05 -27.21
CA PRO A 253 3.94 3.92 -28.11
C PRO A 253 3.72 5.40 -27.76
N MET A 254 4.71 6.25 -28.01
CA MET A 254 4.58 7.70 -27.89
C MET A 254 3.71 8.26 -29.02
N ASN A 255 3.17 9.48 -28.85
CA ASN A 255 2.21 10.05 -29.80
C ASN A 255 2.76 10.17 -31.24
N TRP A 256 4.07 10.39 -31.38
CA TRP A 256 4.73 10.42 -32.68
C TRP A 256 4.82 9.03 -33.33
N GLU A 257 5.01 7.97 -32.54
CA GLU A 257 5.00 6.57 -33.01
C GLU A 257 3.59 6.18 -33.45
N VAL A 258 2.58 6.55 -32.67
CA VAL A 258 1.16 6.35 -33.03
C VAL A 258 0.84 7.04 -34.34
N SER A 259 1.31 8.28 -34.53
CA SER A 259 1.05 9.06 -35.75
C SER A 259 1.77 8.50 -36.98
N ARG A 260 3.00 7.98 -36.80
CA ARG A 260 3.81 7.39 -37.87
C ARG A 260 3.26 6.03 -38.32
N ASP A 261 2.95 5.18 -37.35
CA ASP A 261 2.62 3.76 -37.58
C ASP A 261 1.10 3.50 -37.61
N ASN A 262 0.28 4.52 -37.31
CA ASN A 262 -1.16 4.40 -37.11
C ASN A 262 -1.52 3.24 -36.16
N TRP A 263 -0.73 3.10 -35.10
CA TRP A 263 -0.80 1.97 -34.17
C TRP A 263 -0.85 2.48 -32.73
N PRO A 264 -1.97 2.28 -32.00
CA PRO A 264 -2.18 2.87 -30.68
C PRO A 264 -1.35 2.21 -29.56
N GLY A 265 -0.78 1.04 -29.85
CA GLY A 265 -0.09 0.18 -28.89
C GLY A 265 -0.68 -1.22 -28.82
N SER A 266 -0.25 -2.00 -27.83
CA SER A 266 -0.83 -3.31 -27.53
C SER A 266 -1.11 -3.46 -26.04
N MET A 267 -2.25 -4.05 -25.72
CA MET A 267 -2.57 -4.52 -24.39
C MET A 267 -3.06 -5.97 -24.52
N TYR A 268 -2.46 -6.90 -23.78
CA TYR A 268 -2.85 -8.31 -23.84
C TYR A 268 -2.73 -8.99 -22.47
N LEU A 269 -3.65 -9.91 -22.23
CA LEU A 269 -3.71 -10.71 -21.01
C LEU A 269 -2.69 -11.84 -21.08
N VAL A 270 -1.85 -11.99 -20.06
CA VAL A 270 -0.86 -13.08 -19.97
C VAL A 270 -1.16 -14.11 -18.90
N ALA A 271 -1.84 -13.71 -17.81
CA ALA A 271 -2.26 -14.64 -16.78
C ALA A 271 -3.61 -14.25 -16.18
N LYS A 272 -4.39 -15.26 -15.80
CA LYS A 272 -5.63 -15.16 -15.04
C LYS A 272 -5.47 -15.97 -13.75
N ILE A 273 -5.53 -15.31 -12.60
CA ILE A 273 -5.20 -15.89 -11.30
C ILE A 273 -6.47 -15.92 -10.45
N VAL A 274 -7.11 -17.09 -10.36
CA VAL A 274 -8.30 -17.30 -9.53
C VAL A 274 -7.83 -17.80 -8.16
N ILE A 275 -7.78 -16.90 -7.19
CA ILE A 275 -7.15 -17.18 -5.90
C ILE A 275 -8.05 -16.86 -4.70
N HIS A 276 -8.86 -15.82 -4.79
CA HIS A 276 -9.80 -15.43 -3.74
C HIS A 276 -11.21 -15.96 -4.03
N ASN A 277 -12.04 -16.08 -2.99
CA ASN A 277 -13.46 -16.46 -3.10
C ASN A 277 -14.42 -15.25 -3.03
N GLN A 278 -13.86 -14.05 -2.86
CA GLN A 278 -14.57 -12.78 -2.81
C GLN A 278 -13.73 -11.70 -3.47
N GLN A 279 -14.25 -10.47 -3.51
CA GLN A 279 -13.62 -9.32 -4.15
C GLN A 279 -12.15 -9.15 -3.77
N VAL A 280 -11.30 -9.06 -4.79
CA VAL A 280 -9.91 -8.61 -4.61
C VAL A 280 -9.96 -7.12 -4.29
N CYS A 281 -9.67 -6.74 -3.06
CA CYS A 281 -9.76 -5.36 -2.61
C CYS A 281 -8.42 -4.64 -2.58
N GLY A 282 -7.30 -5.38 -2.60
CA GLY A 282 -5.96 -4.81 -2.60
C GLY A 282 -5.02 -5.54 -3.54
N LEU A 283 -4.22 -4.77 -4.28
CA LEU A 283 -3.11 -5.25 -5.08
C LEU A 283 -1.90 -4.35 -4.86
N SER A 284 -0.78 -4.92 -4.45
CA SER A 284 0.44 -4.16 -4.17
C SER A 284 1.67 -4.87 -4.70
N TRP A 285 2.50 -4.11 -5.41
CA TRP A 285 3.78 -4.57 -5.91
C TRP A 285 4.88 -4.33 -4.89
N SER A 286 5.82 -5.27 -4.81
CA SER A 286 7.11 -5.01 -4.18
C SER A 286 7.83 -3.86 -4.88
N PRO A 287 8.67 -3.07 -4.19
CA PRO A 287 9.40 -1.95 -4.81
C PRO A 287 10.30 -2.35 -5.98
N THR A 288 10.77 -3.60 -6.00
CA THR A 288 11.58 -4.16 -7.08
C THR A 288 10.75 -4.68 -8.25
N GLY A 289 9.43 -4.79 -8.09
CA GLY A 289 8.52 -5.39 -9.07
C GLY A 289 8.72 -6.89 -9.27
N ARG A 290 9.44 -7.60 -8.39
CA ARG A 290 9.64 -9.06 -8.49
C ARG A 290 8.48 -9.85 -7.88
N LEU A 291 7.92 -9.33 -6.80
CA LEU A 291 6.78 -9.91 -6.10
C LEU A 291 5.57 -8.97 -6.17
N PHE A 292 4.37 -9.53 -6.08
CA PHE A 292 3.16 -8.80 -5.76
C PHE A 292 2.30 -9.55 -4.76
N ALA A 293 1.49 -8.81 -4.00
CA ALA A 293 0.52 -9.34 -3.07
C ALA A 293 -0.90 -9.00 -3.53
N SER A 294 -1.83 -9.93 -3.32
CA SER A 294 -3.27 -9.70 -3.44
C SER A 294 -3.96 -9.87 -2.09
N GLY A 295 -4.88 -8.97 -1.77
CA GLY A 295 -5.75 -9.06 -0.60
C GLY A 295 -7.21 -9.15 -1.04
N GLY A 296 -7.95 -10.08 -0.46
CA GLY A 296 -9.37 -10.29 -0.76
C GLY A 296 -10.27 -10.03 0.44
N ASN A 297 -11.56 -9.78 0.16
CA ASN A 297 -12.60 -9.68 1.18
C ASN A 297 -12.93 -11.03 1.85
N ASP A 298 -12.30 -12.11 1.39
CA ASP A 298 -12.29 -13.41 2.05
C ASP A 298 -11.29 -13.51 3.22
N ASN A 299 -10.73 -12.37 3.64
CA ASN A 299 -9.74 -12.23 4.71
C ASN A 299 -8.41 -12.94 4.42
N ILE A 300 -8.11 -13.17 3.14
CA ILE A 300 -6.87 -13.83 2.71
C ILE A 300 -5.96 -12.81 2.05
N CYS A 301 -4.65 -12.93 2.30
CA CYS A 301 -3.60 -12.27 1.55
C CYS A 301 -2.72 -13.34 0.87
N CYS A 302 -2.44 -13.18 -0.41
CA CYS A 302 -1.59 -14.08 -1.18
C CYS A 302 -0.37 -13.32 -1.70
N LEU A 303 0.79 -13.98 -1.77
CA LEU A 303 2.04 -13.43 -2.30
C LEU A 303 2.48 -14.26 -3.51
N PHE A 304 2.92 -13.58 -4.57
CA PHE A 304 3.28 -14.18 -5.84
C PHE A 304 4.67 -13.73 -6.28
N ASP A 305 5.45 -14.65 -6.84
CA ASP A 305 6.64 -14.32 -7.63
C ASP A 305 6.24 -14.21 -9.12
N VAL A 306 6.66 -13.12 -9.76
CA VAL A 306 6.35 -12.84 -11.17
C VAL A 306 6.90 -13.92 -12.09
N ASP A 307 8.10 -14.42 -11.83
CA ASP A 307 8.76 -15.40 -12.71
C ASP A 307 8.00 -16.73 -12.68
N ASP A 308 7.34 -17.04 -11.56
CA ASP A 308 6.47 -18.21 -11.43
C ASP A 308 5.12 -18.01 -12.11
N VAL A 309 4.54 -16.81 -12.01
CA VAL A 309 3.27 -16.44 -12.67
C VAL A 309 3.42 -16.45 -14.19
N LEU A 310 4.50 -15.87 -14.71
CA LEU A 310 4.83 -15.86 -16.13
C LEU A 310 5.49 -17.18 -16.59
N GLY A 311 5.91 -18.01 -15.63
CA GLY A 311 6.66 -19.26 -15.76
C GLY A 311 7.91 -19.18 -16.62
N GLU A 312 8.68 -18.12 -16.40
CA GLU A 312 10.02 -17.96 -16.95
C GLU A 312 11.00 -18.99 -16.33
N ASN A 313 10.74 -19.45 -15.09
CA ASN A 313 11.55 -20.48 -14.40
C ASN A 313 11.44 -21.92 -14.96
N GLN A 314 10.45 -22.22 -15.80
CA GLN A 314 10.24 -23.57 -16.35
C GLN A 314 11.18 -23.87 -17.54
N VAL A 315 11.59 -22.84 -18.29
CA VAL A 315 12.44 -23.01 -19.49
C VAL A 315 13.87 -23.43 -19.08
N SER A 316 14.39 -22.90 -17.98
CA SER A 316 15.75 -23.17 -17.49
C SER A 316 15.95 -24.58 -16.92
N ARG A 317 14.87 -25.27 -16.52
CA ARG A 317 14.95 -26.62 -15.92
C ARG A 317 14.94 -27.74 -16.95
N VAL A 318 14.31 -27.54 -18.11
CA VAL A 318 14.25 -28.56 -19.18
C VAL A 318 15.61 -28.75 -19.85
N SER A 319 16.47 -27.72 -19.86
CA SER A 319 17.80 -27.79 -20.45
C SER A 319 18.83 -28.60 -19.63
N GLN A 320 18.51 -29.00 -18.39
CA GLN A 320 19.46 -29.74 -17.53
C GLN A 320 19.22 -31.27 -17.51
N ASP A 321 18.11 -31.77 -18.05
CA ASP A 321 17.74 -33.19 -17.91
C ASP A 321 18.02 -34.08 -19.14
N THR A 322 18.74 -33.56 -20.15
CA THR A 322 19.09 -34.33 -21.37
C THR A 322 20.43 -35.09 -21.28
N SER A 323 21.03 -35.23 -20.09
CA SER A 323 22.34 -35.90 -19.92
C SER A 323 22.34 -37.12 -18.99
N ARG A 324 21.24 -37.89 -18.92
CA ARG A 324 21.23 -39.19 -18.25
C ARG A 324 20.73 -40.32 -19.16
N THR A 325 21.68 -40.99 -19.79
CA THR A 325 21.47 -42.29 -20.46
C THR A 325 20.98 -43.35 -19.46
N PRO A 326 19.95 -44.16 -19.79
CA PRO A 326 19.47 -45.20 -18.89
C PRO A 326 20.35 -46.44 -19.01
N LEU A 327 21.04 -46.80 -17.92
CA LEU A 327 21.68 -48.11 -17.79
C LEU A 327 20.63 -49.15 -17.40
N VAL A 328 20.30 -50.03 -18.35
CA VAL A 328 19.54 -51.25 -18.12
C VAL A 328 20.38 -52.21 -17.27
N ARG A 329 19.86 -52.67 -16.12
CA ARG A 329 20.29 -53.92 -15.49
C ARG A 329 19.09 -54.73 -15.00
N HIS A 330 19.04 -55.96 -15.47
CA HIS A 330 18.09 -57.01 -15.11
C HIS A 330 18.14 -57.37 -13.62
N GLY A 331 17.01 -57.86 -13.11
CA GLY A 331 16.73 -57.98 -11.69
C GLY A 331 17.11 -59.28 -10.98
N LEU A 332 17.16 -59.11 -9.64
CA LEU A 332 16.77 -59.99 -8.53
C LEU A 332 17.62 -61.25 -8.23
N PRO A 333 17.59 -61.82 -6.99
CA PRO A 333 16.73 -61.49 -5.82
C PRO A 333 17.41 -61.48 -4.41
N PHE A 334 16.62 -61.08 -3.41
CA PHE A 334 16.57 -61.58 -2.00
C PHE A 334 17.46 -60.99 -0.86
N ARG A 335 16.76 -60.22 0.01
CA ARG A 335 16.56 -60.34 1.49
C ARG A 335 17.77 -60.53 2.45
N LEU A 336 17.92 -59.58 3.40
CA LEU A 336 17.79 -59.72 4.89
C LEU A 336 18.50 -58.54 5.62
N GLN A 337 17.79 -57.91 6.57
CA GLN A 337 18.36 -57.12 7.69
C GLN A 337 19.03 -58.08 8.72
N PRO A 338 19.85 -57.70 9.74
CA PRO A 338 19.69 -56.51 10.62
C PRO A 338 20.95 -55.92 11.37
N THR A 339 20.72 -54.78 12.04
CA THR A 339 21.28 -54.25 13.34
C THR A 339 22.78 -54.23 13.67
N GLN A 340 23.27 -53.04 14.09
CA GLN A 340 23.99 -52.69 15.37
C GLN A 340 24.88 -51.44 15.15
N THR A 341 24.48 -50.24 15.63
CA THR A 341 24.92 -49.57 16.88
C THR A 341 26.43 -49.48 17.10
N LEU A 342 27.03 -48.26 17.12
CA LEU A 342 27.35 -47.49 18.35
C LEU A 342 28.23 -46.22 18.07
N ARG A 343 27.81 -45.07 18.65
CA ARG A 343 28.63 -43.98 19.28
C ARG A 343 29.56 -43.11 18.39
N ARG A 344 29.78 -41.80 18.60
CA ARG A 344 29.29 -40.75 19.54
C ARG A 344 29.98 -39.44 19.12
N SER A 345 29.28 -38.30 19.05
CA SER A 345 29.72 -37.03 19.66
C SER A 345 28.57 -36.02 19.64
N ALA A 346 28.41 -35.36 20.78
CA ALA A 346 27.28 -34.54 21.25
C ALA A 346 27.57 -33.04 20.98
N SER A 347 26.65 -32.24 20.41
CA SER A 347 25.68 -31.34 21.09
C SER A 347 26.26 -29.94 21.41
N PRO A 348 25.45 -28.92 21.79
CA PRO A 348 24.15 -28.46 21.27
C PRO A 348 24.04 -26.91 21.18
N SER A 349 23.01 -26.36 20.54
CA SER A 349 22.29 -25.20 21.10
C SER A 349 20.95 -24.95 20.40
N PHE A 350 19.91 -25.15 21.20
CA PHE A 350 18.52 -24.78 20.97
C PHE A 350 18.38 -23.30 20.59
N ILE A 351 17.57 -23.01 19.58
CA ILE A 351 16.71 -21.82 19.58
C ILE A 351 15.29 -22.33 19.38
N ARG A 352 14.49 -22.24 20.45
CA ARG A 352 13.03 -22.31 20.41
C ARG A 352 12.55 -21.13 19.58
N THR A 353 12.06 -21.38 18.36
CA THR A 353 11.23 -20.41 17.66
C THR A 353 9.84 -20.49 18.27
N ILE A 354 9.42 -19.37 18.84
CA ILE A 354 8.13 -19.17 19.48
C ILE A 354 7.15 -18.78 18.36
N VAL A 355 6.11 -19.61 18.22
CA VAL A 355 4.88 -19.45 17.42
C VAL A 355 5.10 -19.27 15.91
N GLU A 356 5.19 -20.41 15.21
CA GLU A 356 4.68 -20.52 13.83
C GLU A 356 3.15 -20.34 13.91
N GLU A 357 2.65 -19.18 13.48
CA GLU A 357 1.35 -19.19 12.83
C GLU A 357 1.58 -19.80 11.44
N ASP A 358 0.88 -20.90 11.15
CA ASP A 358 0.89 -21.60 9.86
C ASP A 358 0.55 -20.63 8.72
N VAL A 359 1.56 -20.02 8.10
CA VAL A 359 1.38 -19.38 6.80
C VAL A 359 1.27 -20.50 5.77
N ASP A 360 0.03 -20.83 5.42
CA ASP A 360 -0.33 -21.88 4.46
C ASP A 360 0.19 -21.48 3.06
N ILE A 361 1.40 -21.92 2.70
CA ILE A 361 1.99 -21.67 1.37
C ILE A 361 1.30 -22.57 0.34
N ARG A 362 0.27 -22.04 -0.34
CA ARG A 362 -0.39 -22.74 -1.44
C ARG A 362 0.37 -22.55 -2.74
N ARG A 363 0.78 -23.66 -3.36
CA ARG A 363 1.24 -23.63 -4.75
C ARG A 363 0.05 -23.45 -5.69
N VAL A 364 0.25 -22.66 -6.73
CA VAL A 364 -0.77 -22.33 -7.72
C VAL A 364 -0.61 -23.25 -8.94
N GLN A 365 -1.69 -23.86 -9.42
CA GLN A 365 -1.65 -24.74 -10.61
C GLN A 365 -1.80 -23.94 -11.91
N THR A 366 -0.99 -24.21 -12.93
CA THR A 366 -1.01 -23.55 -14.25
C THR A 366 -1.72 -24.40 -15.31
N SER A 367 -2.56 -23.79 -16.16
CA SER A 367 -3.01 -24.39 -17.43
C SER A 367 -1.89 -24.44 -18.48
N GLY A 368 -1.99 -25.37 -19.45
CA GLY A 368 -1.02 -25.55 -20.53
C GLY A 368 -1.25 -24.69 -21.78
N ASP A 369 -2.23 -23.78 -21.77
CA ASP A 369 -2.58 -22.92 -22.90
C ASP A 369 -1.70 -21.65 -22.97
N SER A 370 -1.75 -20.93 -24.10
CA SER A 370 -1.04 -19.64 -24.25
C SER A 370 -1.45 -18.60 -23.20
N LEU A 371 -2.66 -18.71 -22.65
CA LEU A 371 -3.10 -17.97 -21.48
C LEU A 371 -2.94 -18.84 -20.22
N ARG A 372 -2.11 -18.39 -19.27
CA ARG A 372 -1.90 -19.09 -18.01
C ARG A 372 -3.05 -18.82 -17.06
N THR A 373 -3.87 -19.84 -16.81
CA THR A 373 -4.85 -19.81 -15.73
C THR A 373 -4.24 -20.46 -14.51
N LEU A 374 -4.25 -19.71 -13.42
CA LEU A 374 -3.65 -20.02 -12.13
C LEU A 374 -4.77 -20.25 -11.11
N THR A 375 -4.84 -21.43 -10.49
CA THR A 375 -5.87 -21.76 -9.49
C THR A 375 -5.26 -22.25 -8.16
N ASN A 376 -6.05 -22.18 -7.09
CA ASN A 376 -5.69 -22.75 -5.78
C ASN A 376 -5.28 -24.23 -5.90
N GLY A 377 -4.02 -24.56 -5.65
CA GLY A 377 -3.53 -25.95 -5.63
C GLY A 377 -3.92 -26.67 -4.34
N CYS A 378 -4.41 -27.91 -4.46
CA CYS A 378 -4.86 -28.75 -3.34
C CYS A 378 -3.74 -29.55 -2.64
N GLU A 379 -2.47 -29.37 -2.98
CA GLU A 379 -1.39 -30.18 -2.41
C GLU A 379 -0.86 -29.57 -1.10
N ARG A 380 -1.41 -30.07 0.02
CA ARG A 380 -0.73 -30.00 1.32
C ARG A 380 0.48 -30.92 1.26
N HIS A 381 1.69 -30.37 1.21
CA HIS A 381 2.87 -31.14 1.60
C HIS A 381 2.76 -31.42 3.11
N ARG A 382 2.45 -32.68 3.45
CA ARG A 382 2.55 -33.20 4.82
C ARG A 382 3.99 -33.53 5.19
#